data_AF-A0A2M7CZ96-F1
#
_entry.id   AF-A0A2M7CZ96-F1
#
_cell.length_a   1.000
_cell.length_b   1.000
_cell.length_c   1.000
_cell.angle_alpha   90.00
_cell.angle_beta   90.00
_cell.angle_gamma   90.00
#
_symmetry.space_group_name_H-M   'P 1'
#
loop_
_entity.id
_entity.type
_entity.pdbx_description
1 polymer ?
#
loop_
_entity_poly.entity_id
_entity_poly.type
_entity_poly.pdbx_seq_one_letter_code
_entity_poly.pdbx_strand_id
1 'polypeptide(L)'
;MRAELFSTDQMEQHGKALARIHTLSHTAPSNRLLQQLDENEQLLMVSYDLLTAAVTARSRIAPAGEWLLDNFYLIEEQIRAARLHLPKGYSRELPRLARGPSSGLPRVYDLALEAISHGDGRVDAEALLKFVAAYQSVSPLTLGELWAIPIMLRLALIENLCRVGARISADRRHVNQAQNWADQMIEMAANDPKNLILVIADMARSAPPMVGPFIAELARRLQGHGPALALPLTWIEQHLAESSLTIERVVLLENQQQAADQVSISNSIGSLRFLGAMDWRIFVETMSVVEAILGEDAAKSYRAMDFASRDRYRHVVDRIAKQSRRSEAEVARLAIDLAQHSADRVGSNAHTAHVGYYLIDQGLPQLERAAEARLPPLTRIRRWLGQTPLALYLGALALITTLSTWAVLTLASGPHFAGWRLLLPAMLVALAASKLAAALVNWVATQLLVPQRLPRMDFSQGIPTTMSTLVVVPCLLLSAENIDELLQSLEVRFLGNQDEHLYFCLLSDFGDAAEATLASDQPLLQQTQLGI
;
A
#
# COMPACT_ATOMS: atom_id res chain seq x y z
N MET A 1 24.54 5.71 8.26
CA MET A 1 23.16 5.80 8.79
C MET A 1 23.07 5.56 10.31
N ARG A 2 24.16 5.57 11.08
CA ARG A 2 24.06 5.90 12.51
C ARG A 2 24.31 7.39 12.59
N ALA A 3 23.24 8.16 12.72
CA ALA A 3 23.29 9.59 12.96
C ALA A 3 23.13 9.85 14.47
N GLU A 4 23.26 11.10 14.88
CA GLU A 4 22.95 11.50 16.25
C GLU A 4 21.47 11.20 16.55
N LEU A 5 21.16 10.61 17.70
CA LEU A 5 19.78 10.30 18.06
C LEU A 5 19.01 11.57 18.35
N PHE A 6 17.85 11.73 17.72
CA PHE A 6 17.00 12.90 17.91
C PHE A 6 15.78 12.59 18.79
N SER A 7 15.45 13.51 19.68
CA SER A 7 14.15 13.56 20.33
C SER A 7 13.05 13.92 19.31
N THR A 8 11.79 13.73 19.70
CA THR A 8 10.64 14.10 18.85
C THR A 8 10.69 15.57 18.41
N ASP A 9 11.09 16.49 19.29
CA ASP A 9 11.18 17.91 18.97
C ASP A 9 12.36 18.22 18.04
N GLN A 10 13.50 17.53 18.23
CA GLN A 10 14.65 17.63 17.33
C GLN A 10 14.31 17.08 15.94
N MET A 11 13.56 15.97 15.88
CA MET A 11 13.07 15.40 14.63
C MET A 11 12.14 16.38 13.91
N GLU A 12 11.25 17.07 14.63
CA GLU A 12 10.40 18.13 14.05
C GLU A 12 11.23 19.25 13.39
N GLN A 13 12.25 19.76 14.11
CA GLN A 13 13.16 20.78 13.59
C GLN A 13 13.94 20.28 12.37
N HIS A 14 14.39 19.02 12.42
CA HIS A 14 15.08 18.36 11.32
C HIS A 14 14.19 18.27 10.08
N GLY A 15 12.91 17.91 10.23
CA GLY A 15 11.95 17.88 9.12
C GLY A 15 11.83 19.23 8.40
N LYS A 16 11.77 20.34 9.15
CA LYS A 16 11.77 21.71 8.58
C LYS A 16 13.09 22.04 7.89
N ALA A 17 14.22 21.66 8.48
CA ALA A 17 15.55 21.90 7.89
C ALA A 17 15.71 21.14 6.57
N LEU A 18 15.34 19.86 6.57
CA LEU A 18 15.41 18.98 5.40
C LEU A 18 14.53 19.49 4.25
N ALA A 19 13.31 19.94 4.55
CA ALA A 19 12.41 20.53 3.55
C ALA A 19 12.99 21.76 2.85
N ARG A 20 13.85 22.54 3.52
CA ARG A 20 14.53 23.71 2.92
C ARG A 20 15.70 23.31 2.01
N ILE A 21 16.32 22.17 2.27
CA ILE A 21 17.48 21.66 1.52
C ILE A 21 17.02 20.86 0.29
N HIS A 22 15.88 20.19 0.39
CA HIS A 22 15.33 19.38 -0.68
C HIS A 22 15.03 20.21 -1.93
N THR A 23 15.74 19.86 -3.01
CA THR A 23 15.54 20.43 -4.34
C THR A 23 15.09 19.32 -5.28
N LEU A 24 13.97 19.52 -5.96
CA LEU A 24 13.39 18.50 -6.82
C LEU A 24 14.02 18.53 -8.22
N SER A 25 14.27 17.34 -8.77
CA SER A 25 14.75 17.17 -10.15
C SER A 25 13.60 16.90 -11.11
N HIS A 26 13.76 17.36 -12.35
CA HIS A 26 12.88 17.04 -13.48
C HIS A 26 13.43 15.91 -14.37
N THR A 27 14.51 15.24 -13.97
CA THR A 27 15.21 14.23 -14.78
C THR A 27 14.48 12.89 -14.86
N ALA A 28 14.76 12.15 -15.94
CA ALA A 28 14.14 10.87 -16.26
C ALA A 28 14.22 9.83 -15.13
N PRO A 29 13.20 8.98 -14.97
CA PRO A 29 13.06 8.14 -13.79
C PRO A 29 13.94 6.87 -13.89
N SER A 30 14.76 6.63 -12.87
CA SER A 30 15.54 5.39 -12.69
C SER A 30 14.87 4.45 -11.69
N ASN A 31 14.89 3.15 -11.96
CA ASN A 31 14.23 2.14 -11.14
C ASN A 31 15.15 1.58 -10.04
N ARG A 32 15.99 2.44 -9.44
CA ARG A 32 17.10 2.06 -8.56
C ARG A 32 16.64 1.38 -7.26
N LEU A 33 15.51 1.80 -6.68
CA LEU A 33 15.01 1.26 -5.42
C LEU A 33 14.66 -0.23 -5.49
N LEU A 34 14.06 -0.69 -6.61
CA LEU A 34 13.72 -2.10 -6.76
C LEU A 34 14.98 -2.95 -6.96
N GLN A 35 15.96 -2.43 -7.71
CA GLN A 35 17.25 -3.09 -7.84
C GLN A 35 17.97 -3.18 -6.48
N GLN A 36 17.97 -2.10 -5.69
CA GLN A 36 18.53 -2.09 -4.34
C GLN A 36 17.81 -3.08 -3.41
N LEU A 37 16.49 -3.25 -3.55
CA LEU A 37 15.74 -4.25 -2.80
C LEU A 37 16.19 -5.67 -3.14
N ASP A 38 16.45 -5.96 -4.43
CA ASP A 38 16.94 -7.26 -4.88
C ASP A 38 18.36 -7.54 -4.34
N GLU A 39 19.25 -6.54 -4.38
CA GLU A 39 20.60 -6.62 -3.80
C GLU A 39 20.55 -6.83 -2.28
N ASN A 40 19.65 -6.13 -1.60
CA ASN A 40 19.41 -6.23 -0.16
C ASN A 40 18.89 -7.63 0.24
N GLU A 41 17.93 -8.19 -0.50
CA GLU A 41 17.43 -9.54 -0.26
C GLU A 41 18.55 -10.58 -0.36
N GLN A 42 19.41 -10.49 -1.37
CA GLN A 42 20.55 -11.40 -1.53
C GLN A 42 21.53 -11.32 -0.36
N LEU A 43 21.86 -10.11 0.11
CA LEU A 43 22.76 -9.92 1.26
C LEU A 43 22.19 -10.49 2.56
N LEU A 44 20.88 -10.36 2.77
CA LEU A 44 20.19 -10.92 3.91
C LEU A 44 20.17 -12.45 3.86
N MET A 45 19.93 -13.04 2.69
CA MET A 45 20.00 -14.50 2.49
C MET A 45 21.39 -15.06 2.82
N VAL A 46 22.46 -14.41 2.33
CA VAL A 46 23.83 -14.82 2.67
C VAL A 46 24.08 -14.75 4.17
N SER A 47 23.56 -13.71 4.83
CA SER A 47 23.69 -13.57 6.29
C SER A 47 22.91 -14.66 7.05
N TYR A 48 21.71 -14.98 6.58
CA TYR A 48 20.86 -16.04 7.13
C TYR A 48 21.51 -17.43 7.02
N ASP A 49 22.03 -17.79 5.84
CA ASP A 49 22.68 -19.08 5.61
C ASP A 49 23.91 -19.27 6.51
N LEU A 50 24.71 -18.21 6.64
CA LEU A 50 25.91 -18.20 7.48
C LEU A 50 25.58 -18.35 8.97
N LEU A 51 24.53 -17.67 9.45
CA LEU A 51 24.07 -17.80 10.84
C LEU A 51 23.43 -19.16 11.11
N THR A 52 22.66 -19.69 10.16
CA THR A 52 22.04 -21.02 10.25
C THR A 52 23.09 -22.13 10.34
N ALA A 53 24.16 -22.03 9.54
CA ALA A 53 25.29 -22.95 9.60
C ALA A 53 25.97 -22.94 10.99
N ALA A 54 26.12 -21.75 11.59
CA ALA A 54 26.71 -21.61 12.93
C ALA A 54 25.85 -22.28 14.02
N VAL A 55 24.53 -22.08 13.98
CA VAL A 55 23.59 -22.73 14.91
C VAL A 55 23.60 -24.24 14.74
N THR A 56 23.60 -24.72 13.50
CA THR A 56 23.68 -26.16 13.19
C THR A 56 24.96 -26.80 13.72
N ALA A 57 26.08 -26.08 13.64
CA ALA A 57 27.36 -26.49 14.23
C ALA A 57 27.44 -26.32 15.77
N ARG A 58 26.32 -26.00 16.44
CA ARG A 58 26.22 -25.72 17.88
C ARG A 58 27.18 -24.63 18.37
N SER A 59 27.57 -23.72 17.48
CA SER A 59 28.38 -22.56 17.83
C SER A 59 27.50 -21.46 18.40
N ARG A 60 28.02 -20.71 19.39
CA ARG A 60 27.35 -19.51 19.88
C ARG A 60 27.27 -18.46 18.78
N ILE A 61 26.12 -17.83 18.63
CA ILE A 61 25.90 -16.69 17.75
C ILE A 61 25.71 -15.43 18.60
N ALA A 62 25.99 -14.26 18.02
CA ALA A 62 25.77 -13.00 18.71
C ALA A 62 24.26 -12.77 18.90
N PRO A 63 23.81 -12.09 19.96
CA PRO A 63 22.39 -11.84 20.22
C PRO A 63 21.66 -11.15 19.05
N ALA A 64 22.35 -10.25 18.35
CA ALA A 64 21.82 -9.58 17.16
C ALA A 64 21.57 -10.57 16.00
N GLY A 65 22.41 -11.62 15.88
CA GLY A 65 22.23 -12.70 14.91
C GLY A 65 21.06 -13.63 15.25
N GLU A 66 20.82 -13.90 16.53
CA GLU A 66 19.63 -14.64 17.00
C GLU A 66 18.35 -13.90 16.60
N TRP A 67 18.29 -12.60 16.90
CA TRP A 67 17.16 -11.76 16.48
C TRP A 67 16.92 -11.77 14.97
N LEU A 68 17.98 -11.74 14.16
CA LEU A 68 17.86 -11.78 12.70
C LEU A 68 17.29 -13.12 12.22
N LEU A 69 17.78 -14.25 12.76
CA LEU A 69 17.30 -15.59 12.43
C LEU A 69 15.83 -15.78 12.85
N ASP A 70 15.51 -15.47 14.10
CA ASP A 70 14.18 -15.68 14.68
C ASP A 70 13.08 -14.90 13.94
N ASN A 71 13.45 -13.78 13.31
CA ASN A 71 12.52 -12.89 12.63
C ASN A 71 12.70 -12.87 11.11
N PHE A 72 13.46 -13.79 10.53
CA PHE A 72 13.75 -13.78 9.09
C PHE A 72 12.48 -13.89 8.23
N TYR A 73 11.50 -14.70 8.67
CA TYR A 73 10.21 -14.84 7.98
C TYR A 73 9.47 -13.50 7.80
N LEU A 74 9.56 -12.61 8.81
CA LEU A 74 8.93 -11.29 8.77
C LEU A 74 9.65 -10.43 7.74
N ILE A 75 10.98 -10.50 7.68
CA ILE A 75 11.77 -9.74 6.71
C ILE A 75 11.39 -10.15 5.28
N GLU A 76 11.29 -11.47 5.01
CA GLU A 76 10.86 -11.99 3.71
C GLU A 76 9.43 -11.55 3.34
N GLU A 77 8.51 -11.52 4.31
CA GLU A 77 7.16 -10.99 4.10
C GLU A 77 7.20 -9.51 3.72
N GLN A 78 8.00 -8.69 4.41
CA GLN A 78 8.12 -7.26 4.13
C GLN A 78 8.79 -6.97 2.78
N ILE A 79 9.77 -7.78 2.36
CA ILE A 79 10.37 -7.69 1.02
C ILE A 79 9.31 -7.97 -0.06
N ARG A 80 8.51 -9.04 0.11
CA ARG A 80 7.41 -9.37 -0.82
C ARG A 80 6.36 -8.26 -0.87
N ALA A 81 5.96 -7.72 0.28
CA ALA A 81 5.02 -6.60 0.36
C ALA A 81 5.58 -5.34 -0.33
N ALA A 82 6.87 -5.03 -0.15
CA ALA A 82 7.52 -3.91 -0.82
C ALA A 82 7.58 -4.09 -2.35
N ARG A 83 7.78 -5.32 -2.86
CA ARG A 83 7.70 -5.57 -4.32
C ARG A 83 6.29 -5.38 -4.87
N LEU A 84 5.28 -5.88 -4.15
CA LEU A 84 3.88 -5.82 -4.58
C LEU A 84 3.36 -4.37 -4.64
N HIS A 85 3.66 -3.57 -3.61
CA HIS A 85 3.11 -2.24 -3.46
C HIS A 85 3.96 -1.13 -4.11
N LEU A 86 5.15 -1.43 -4.63
CA LEU A 86 5.97 -0.49 -5.43
C LEU A 86 6.06 -0.93 -6.90
N PRO A 87 4.97 -0.88 -7.68
CA PRO A 87 5.06 -1.18 -9.10
C PRO A 87 5.94 -0.13 -9.81
N LYS A 88 6.61 -0.56 -10.90
CA LYS A 88 7.54 0.29 -11.66
C LYS A 88 6.91 1.62 -12.12
N GLY A 89 5.62 1.62 -12.45
CA GLY A 89 4.88 2.83 -12.82
C GLY A 89 4.83 3.84 -11.67
N TYR A 90 4.43 3.40 -10.49
CA TYR A 90 4.28 4.25 -9.31
C TYR A 90 5.62 4.88 -8.87
N SER A 91 6.71 4.09 -8.83
CA SER A 91 8.06 4.60 -8.52
C SER A 91 8.57 5.68 -9.49
N ARG A 92 8.09 5.67 -10.74
CA ARG A 92 8.45 6.68 -11.75
C ARG A 92 7.72 8.01 -11.56
N GLU A 93 6.55 8.00 -10.93
CA GLU A 93 5.72 9.19 -10.71
C GLU A 93 6.17 10.03 -9.50
N LEU A 94 6.97 9.45 -8.59
CA LEU A 94 7.40 10.13 -7.37
C LEU A 94 8.46 11.22 -7.64
N PRO A 95 8.32 12.42 -7.04
CA PRO A 95 9.32 13.49 -7.12
C PRO A 95 10.67 13.08 -6.53
N ARG A 96 11.75 13.41 -7.24
CA ARG A 96 13.12 12.98 -6.92
C ARG A 96 14.01 14.13 -6.50
N LEU A 97 15.00 13.85 -5.67
CA LEU A 97 15.99 14.83 -5.26
C LEU A 97 17.02 15.09 -6.38
N ALA A 98 17.37 16.36 -6.58
CA ALA A 98 18.35 16.80 -7.56
C ALA A 98 19.80 16.81 -7.03
N ARG A 99 19.96 16.90 -5.70
CA ARG A 99 21.24 17.06 -5.01
C ARG A 99 21.23 16.27 -3.71
N GLY A 100 22.41 16.09 -3.12
CA GLY A 100 22.60 15.40 -1.84
C GLY A 100 22.88 13.89 -1.98
N PRO A 101 23.02 13.18 -0.85
CA PRO A 101 23.36 11.75 -0.83
C PRO A 101 22.30 10.89 -1.53
N SER A 102 21.04 11.30 -1.46
CA SER A 102 19.90 10.63 -2.11
C SER A 102 19.55 11.20 -3.49
N SER A 103 20.51 11.85 -4.16
CA SER A 103 20.32 12.37 -5.52
C SER A 103 19.84 11.28 -6.48
N GLY A 104 18.76 11.58 -7.21
CA GLY A 104 18.10 10.65 -8.14
C GLY A 104 17.12 9.66 -7.49
N LEU A 105 17.01 9.64 -6.16
CA LEU A 105 16.01 8.86 -5.42
C LEU A 105 14.78 9.72 -5.09
N PRO A 106 13.59 9.11 -4.87
CA PRO A 106 12.41 9.83 -4.40
C PRO A 106 12.68 10.58 -3.09
N ARG A 107 12.22 11.82 -2.94
CA ARG A 107 12.44 12.57 -1.69
C ARG A 107 11.79 11.91 -0.46
N VAL A 108 10.70 11.19 -0.67
CA VAL A 108 10.04 10.39 0.36
C VAL A 108 10.88 9.19 0.82
N TYR A 109 11.82 8.72 -0.01
CA TYR A 109 12.79 7.72 0.40
C TYR A 109 13.82 8.33 1.35
N ASP A 110 14.34 9.50 1.00
CA ASP A 110 15.27 10.23 1.87
C ASP A 110 14.63 10.58 3.23
N LEU A 111 13.36 11.01 3.23
CA LEU A 111 12.61 11.20 4.47
C LEU A 111 12.55 9.95 5.34
N ALA A 112 12.36 8.77 4.73
CA ALA A 112 12.37 7.51 5.45
C ALA A 112 13.77 7.17 6.00
N LEU A 113 14.83 7.37 5.21
CA LEU A 113 16.20 7.16 5.66
C LEU A 113 16.54 8.06 6.85
N GLU A 114 16.22 9.34 6.77
CA GLU A 114 16.49 10.33 7.82
C GLU A 114 15.74 9.97 9.12
N ALA A 115 14.45 9.65 9.04
CA ALA A 115 13.66 9.22 10.19
C ALA A 115 14.23 7.97 10.87
N ILE A 116 14.69 6.98 10.09
CA ILE A 116 15.28 5.74 10.60
C ILE A 116 16.69 5.96 11.16
N SER A 117 17.48 6.83 10.54
CA SER A 117 18.87 7.09 10.92
C SER A 117 18.99 7.79 12.27
N HIS A 118 18.06 8.72 12.55
CA HIS A 118 18.00 9.51 13.77
C HIS A 118 17.15 8.84 14.86
N GLY A 119 16.39 7.79 14.51
CA GLY A 119 15.65 6.93 15.45
C GLY A 119 16.33 5.59 15.76
N ASP A 120 17.53 5.31 15.24
CA ASP A 120 18.22 4.01 15.28
C ASP A 120 17.28 2.82 14.97
N GLY A 121 16.59 2.92 13.83
CA GLY A 121 15.65 1.90 13.37
C GLY A 121 14.28 1.93 14.03
N ARG A 122 14.06 2.73 15.08
CA ARG A 122 12.77 2.88 15.75
C ARG A 122 11.91 3.92 15.04
N VAL A 123 10.70 3.52 14.67
CA VAL A 123 9.66 4.39 14.09
C VAL A 123 8.40 4.23 14.91
N ASP A 124 7.91 5.31 15.50
CA ASP A 124 6.62 5.38 16.15
C ASP A 124 5.70 6.40 15.45
N ALA A 125 4.38 6.25 15.67
CA ALA A 125 3.38 7.05 14.99
C ALA A 125 3.48 8.54 15.31
N GLU A 126 3.73 8.90 16.58
CA GLU A 126 3.74 10.30 17.00
C GLU A 126 4.93 11.05 16.40
N ALA A 127 6.13 10.47 16.50
CA ALA A 127 7.34 11.06 15.92
C ALA A 127 7.24 11.17 14.39
N LEU A 128 6.72 10.14 13.72
CA LEU A 128 6.52 10.16 12.27
C LEU A 128 5.52 11.24 11.84
N LEU A 129 4.39 11.37 12.53
CA LEU A 129 3.37 12.38 12.24
C LEU A 129 3.94 13.79 12.41
N LYS A 130 4.63 14.08 13.53
CA LYS A 130 5.25 15.39 13.78
C LYS A 130 6.33 15.70 12.75
N PHE A 131 7.20 14.73 12.43
CA PHE A 131 8.25 14.89 11.42
C PHE A 131 7.68 15.24 10.03
N VAL A 132 6.69 14.47 9.57
CA VAL A 132 6.07 14.68 8.25
C VAL A 132 5.28 15.98 8.22
N ALA A 133 4.52 16.30 9.27
CA ALA A 133 3.80 17.57 9.37
C ALA A 133 4.76 18.77 9.34
N ALA A 134 5.88 18.68 10.05
CA ALA A 134 6.91 19.72 10.07
C ALA A 134 7.57 19.91 8.70
N TYR A 135 7.87 18.82 7.99
CA TYR A 135 8.36 18.88 6.62
C TYR A 135 7.35 19.57 5.69
N GLN A 136 6.08 19.16 5.76
CA GLN A 136 5.00 19.71 4.92
C GLN A 136 4.71 21.18 5.17
N SER A 137 5.02 21.70 6.37
CA SER A 137 4.89 23.14 6.67
C SER A 137 5.77 24.04 5.80
N VAL A 138 6.81 23.47 5.18
CA VAL A 138 7.73 24.17 4.27
C VAL A 138 7.51 23.72 2.83
N SER A 139 7.40 22.40 2.59
CA SER A 139 7.20 21.84 1.26
C SER A 139 6.11 20.77 1.29
N PRO A 140 4.89 21.07 0.81
CA PRO A 140 3.81 20.09 0.73
C PRO A 140 4.21 18.82 -0.04
N LEU A 141 3.79 17.67 0.48
CA LEU A 141 3.90 16.38 -0.20
C LEU A 141 2.65 16.15 -1.05
N THR A 142 2.80 15.48 -2.19
CA THR A 142 1.65 15.06 -3.00
C THR A 142 0.94 13.87 -2.36
N LEU A 143 -0.30 13.60 -2.78
CA LEU A 143 -1.05 12.41 -2.39
C LEU A 143 -0.27 11.13 -2.68
N GLY A 144 0.35 11.04 -3.86
CA GLY A 144 1.22 9.91 -4.22
C GLY A 144 2.45 9.79 -3.33
N GLU A 145 3.00 10.90 -2.84
CA GLU A 145 4.12 10.85 -1.90
C GLU A 145 3.70 10.36 -0.51
N LEU A 146 2.56 10.83 0.00
CA LEU A 146 2.03 10.38 1.30
C LEU A 146 1.73 8.88 1.29
N TRP A 147 1.12 8.37 0.22
CA TRP A 147 0.90 6.94 0.03
C TRP A 147 2.19 6.12 -0.14
N ALA A 148 3.29 6.76 -0.56
CA ALA A 148 4.59 6.11 -0.69
C ALA A 148 5.36 6.00 0.65
N ILE A 149 5.08 6.82 1.65
CA ILE A 149 5.76 6.77 2.97
C ILE A 149 5.83 5.34 3.56
N PRO A 150 4.72 4.56 3.65
CA PRO A 150 4.76 3.19 4.17
C PRO A 150 5.79 2.29 3.48
N ILE A 151 5.91 2.42 2.16
CA ILE A 151 6.81 1.55 1.40
C ILE A 151 8.25 2.05 1.46
N MET A 152 8.46 3.36 1.54
CA MET A 152 9.78 3.95 1.72
C MET A 152 10.38 3.58 3.08
N LEU A 153 9.56 3.60 4.14
CA LEU A 153 9.97 3.14 5.47
C LEU A 153 10.32 1.65 5.47
N ARG A 154 9.56 0.80 4.78
CA ARG A 154 9.91 -0.63 4.62
C ARG A 154 11.25 -0.81 3.95
N LEU A 155 11.47 -0.15 2.80
CA LEU A 155 12.73 -0.24 2.06
C LEU A 155 13.92 0.23 2.91
N ALA A 156 13.77 1.35 3.61
CA ALA A 156 14.83 1.91 4.45
C ALA A 156 15.12 1.04 5.69
N LEU A 157 14.10 0.41 6.29
CA LEU A 157 14.30 -0.56 7.38
C LEU A 157 14.98 -1.84 6.90
N ILE A 158 14.63 -2.33 5.70
CA ILE A 158 15.29 -3.48 5.07
C ILE A 158 16.77 -3.13 4.80
N GLU A 159 17.07 -1.94 4.26
CA GLU A 159 18.45 -1.48 4.08
C GLU A 159 19.21 -1.41 5.41
N ASN A 160 18.55 -0.93 6.48
CA ASN A 160 19.13 -0.91 7.83
C ASN A 160 19.48 -2.33 8.32
N LEU A 161 18.56 -3.28 8.16
CA LEU A 161 18.76 -4.69 8.51
C LEU A 161 19.88 -5.33 7.70
N CYS A 162 19.95 -5.07 6.39
CA CYS A 162 21.05 -5.55 5.53
C CYS A 162 22.41 -5.07 6.04
N ARG A 163 22.50 -3.80 6.43
CA ARG A 163 23.75 -3.21 6.93
C ARG A 163 24.20 -3.88 8.23
N VAL A 164 23.28 -4.11 9.18
CA VAL A 164 23.62 -4.78 10.44
C VAL A 164 23.91 -6.28 10.19
N GLY A 165 23.12 -6.95 9.34
CA GLY A 165 23.34 -8.34 8.94
C GLY A 165 24.69 -8.58 8.25
N ALA A 166 25.11 -7.67 7.36
CA ALA A 166 26.42 -7.72 6.73
C ALA A 166 27.57 -7.57 7.74
N ARG A 167 27.38 -6.74 8.77
CA ARG A 167 28.34 -6.59 9.87
C ARG A 167 28.43 -7.86 10.72
N ILE A 168 27.28 -8.37 11.18
CA ILE A 168 27.21 -9.64 11.93
C ILE A 168 27.86 -10.78 11.13
N SER A 169 27.62 -10.86 9.83
CA SER A 169 28.24 -11.86 8.96
C SER A 169 29.76 -11.68 8.84
N ALA A 170 30.26 -10.44 8.79
CA ALA A 170 31.70 -10.16 8.82
C ALA A 170 32.31 -10.57 10.16
N ASP A 171 31.72 -10.14 11.27
CA ASP A 171 32.16 -10.47 12.62
C ASP A 171 32.17 -11.98 12.85
N ARG A 172 31.16 -12.68 12.33
CA ARG A 172 31.08 -14.13 12.42
C ARG A 172 32.18 -14.84 11.63
N ARG A 173 32.61 -14.30 10.49
CA ARG A 173 33.79 -14.85 9.76
C ARG A 173 35.06 -14.69 10.60
N HIS A 174 35.23 -13.56 11.29
CA HIS A 174 36.35 -13.33 12.19
C HIS A 174 36.32 -14.26 13.42
N VAL A 175 35.13 -14.49 14.00
CA VAL A 175 34.92 -15.48 15.06
C VAL A 175 35.29 -16.88 14.58
N ASN A 176 34.81 -17.32 13.40
CA ASN A 176 35.16 -18.63 12.85
C ASN A 176 36.69 -18.79 12.66
N GLN A 177 37.37 -17.74 12.19
CA GLN A 177 38.84 -17.75 12.05
C GLN A 177 39.54 -17.88 13.41
N ALA A 178 39.08 -17.15 14.43
CA ALA A 178 39.59 -17.26 15.78
C ALA A 178 39.37 -18.66 16.38
N GLN A 179 38.20 -19.25 16.13
CA GLN A 179 37.88 -20.61 16.58
C GLN A 179 38.82 -21.65 15.97
N ASN A 180 39.05 -21.58 14.66
CA ASN A 180 39.97 -22.49 13.98
C ASN A 180 41.38 -22.43 14.57
N TRP A 181 41.90 -21.22 14.81
CA TRP A 181 43.23 -21.06 15.42
C TRP A 181 43.26 -21.52 16.88
N ALA A 182 42.23 -21.18 17.67
CA ALA A 182 42.13 -21.61 19.06
C ALA A 182 42.07 -23.14 19.17
N ASP A 183 41.29 -23.81 18.33
CA ASP A 183 41.13 -25.26 18.33
C ASP A 183 42.45 -25.96 17.96
N GLN A 184 43.16 -25.46 16.95
CA GLN A 184 44.51 -25.94 16.61
C GLN A 184 45.52 -25.75 17.75
N MET A 185 45.48 -24.60 18.44
CA MET A 185 46.37 -24.33 19.57
C MET A 185 46.05 -25.22 20.79
N ILE A 186 44.77 -25.43 21.10
CA ILE A 186 44.33 -26.27 22.22
C ILE A 186 44.70 -27.73 21.94
N GLU A 187 44.45 -28.23 20.72
CA GLU A 187 44.82 -29.58 20.30
C GLU A 187 46.33 -29.79 20.36
N MET A 188 47.12 -28.85 19.84
CA MET A 188 48.58 -28.91 19.89
C MET A 188 49.11 -28.83 21.32
N ALA A 189 48.54 -27.96 22.17
CA ALA A 189 48.91 -27.86 23.57
C ALA A 189 48.60 -29.14 24.37
N ALA A 190 47.58 -29.91 23.98
CA ALA A 190 47.24 -31.18 24.60
C ALA A 190 48.13 -32.34 24.12
N ASN A 191 48.40 -32.41 22.82
CA ASN A 191 49.04 -33.57 22.18
C ASN A 191 50.56 -33.41 22.00
N ASP A 192 51.05 -32.21 21.68
CA ASP A 192 52.47 -31.93 21.46
C ASP A 192 52.85 -30.46 21.77
N PRO A 193 53.01 -30.10 23.07
CA PRO A 193 53.23 -28.73 23.50
C PRO A 193 54.46 -28.05 22.87
N LYS A 194 55.46 -28.83 22.41
CA LYS A 194 56.69 -28.29 21.82
C LYS A 194 56.43 -27.65 20.45
N ASN A 195 55.42 -28.14 19.73
CA ASN A 195 55.05 -27.66 18.41
C ASN A 195 54.02 -26.51 18.44
N LEU A 196 53.53 -26.11 19.63
CA LEU A 196 52.61 -24.98 19.77
C LEU A 196 53.18 -23.68 19.21
N ILE A 197 54.49 -23.45 19.35
CA ILE A 197 55.15 -22.25 18.83
C ILE A 197 55.08 -22.15 17.30
N LEU A 198 55.03 -23.29 16.60
CA LEU A 198 54.87 -23.32 15.14
C LEU A 198 53.46 -22.87 14.75
N VAL A 199 52.42 -23.30 15.49
CA VAL A 199 51.04 -22.87 15.26
C VAL A 199 50.88 -21.36 15.50
N ILE A 200 51.52 -20.81 16.55
CA ILE A 200 51.53 -19.37 16.80
C ILE A 200 52.25 -18.62 15.67
N ALA A 201 53.39 -19.14 15.20
CA ALA A 201 54.14 -18.53 14.10
C ALA A 201 53.38 -18.59 12.77
N ASP A 202 52.65 -19.66 12.51
CA ASP A 202 51.80 -19.80 11.32
C ASP A 202 50.60 -18.85 11.37
N MET A 203 49.98 -18.70 12.55
CA MET A 203 48.95 -17.69 12.77
C MET A 203 49.51 -16.29 12.54
N ALA A 204 50.65 -15.94 13.13
CA ALA A 204 51.29 -14.64 12.95
C ALA A 204 51.60 -14.36 11.47
N ARG A 205 52.08 -15.38 10.74
CA ARG A 205 52.36 -15.28 9.29
C ARG A 205 51.10 -15.09 8.45
N SER A 206 49.96 -15.66 8.87
CA SER A 206 48.67 -15.49 8.19
C SER A 206 48.08 -14.08 8.33
N ALA A 207 48.66 -13.24 9.19
CA ALA A 207 48.24 -11.85 9.46
C ALA A 207 46.72 -11.74 9.71
N PRO A 208 46.18 -12.40 10.75
CA PRO A 208 44.76 -12.35 11.04
C PRO A 208 44.31 -10.92 11.33
N PRO A 209 43.06 -10.58 10.98
CA PRO A 209 42.51 -9.27 11.27
C PRO A 209 42.40 -9.10 12.79
N MET A 210 43.20 -8.19 13.35
CA MET A 210 43.22 -7.85 14.78
C MET A 210 42.01 -6.99 15.17
N VAL A 211 40.81 -7.54 14.93
CA VAL A 211 39.52 -6.89 15.16
C VAL A 211 38.84 -7.47 16.40
N GLY A 212 37.91 -6.69 16.97
CA GLY A 212 37.14 -7.04 18.17
C GLY A 212 36.64 -8.48 18.21
N PRO A 213 35.89 -8.97 17.20
CA PRO A 213 35.32 -10.31 17.22
C PRO A 213 36.37 -11.42 17.24
N PHE A 214 37.49 -11.23 16.52
CA PHE A 214 38.59 -12.19 16.47
C PHE A 214 39.30 -12.27 17.84
N ILE A 215 39.68 -11.11 18.39
CA ILE A 215 40.43 -11.02 19.65
C ILE A 215 39.56 -11.51 20.82
N ALA A 216 38.30 -11.10 20.87
CA ALA A 216 37.39 -11.49 21.94
C ALA A 216 37.17 -13.01 21.97
N GLU A 217 36.94 -13.64 20.82
CA GLU A 217 36.74 -15.09 20.76
C GLU A 217 38.04 -15.86 21.06
N LEU A 218 39.18 -15.42 20.53
CA LEU A 218 40.47 -16.06 20.75
C LEU A 218 40.89 -15.96 22.23
N ALA A 219 40.79 -14.77 22.83
CA ALA A 219 41.06 -14.57 24.26
C ALA A 219 40.15 -15.43 25.13
N ARG A 220 38.83 -15.44 24.85
CA ARG A 220 37.84 -16.22 25.60
C ARG A 220 38.10 -17.72 25.54
N ARG A 221 38.54 -18.27 24.41
CA ARG A 221 38.84 -19.72 24.28
C ARG A 221 40.16 -20.10 24.92
N LEU A 222 41.20 -19.27 24.80
CA LEU A 222 42.53 -19.59 25.33
C LEU A 222 42.66 -19.34 26.83
N GLN A 223 41.90 -18.37 27.38
CA GLN A 223 41.85 -18.15 28.82
C GLN A 223 41.36 -19.40 29.56
N GLY A 224 42.08 -19.81 30.60
CA GLY A 224 41.71 -20.92 31.50
C GLY A 224 42.19 -22.32 31.09
N HIS A 225 42.87 -22.49 29.95
CA HIS A 225 43.30 -23.81 29.44
C HIS A 225 44.78 -24.15 29.73
N GLY A 226 45.38 -23.53 30.75
CA GLY A 226 46.72 -23.86 31.27
C GLY A 226 47.86 -22.92 30.83
N PRO A 227 49.06 -23.04 31.43
CA PRO A 227 50.17 -22.11 31.23
C PRO A 227 50.78 -22.13 29.82
N ALA A 228 50.64 -23.26 29.09
CA ALA A 228 51.14 -23.37 27.71
C ALA A 228 50.45 -22.39 26.75
N LEU A 229 49.19 -22.00 27.03
CA LEU A 229 48.40 -21.08 26.21
C LEU A 229 48.54 -19.62 26.64
N ALA A 230 49.43 -19.31 27.59
CA ALA A 230 49.80 -17.92 27.91
C ALA A 230 50.62 -17.26 26.80
N LEU A 231 51.40 -18.05 26.04
CA LEU A 231 52.27 -17.54 24.96
C LEU A 231 51.47 -16.89 23.80
N PRO A 232 50.42 -17.53 23.24
CA PRO A 232 49.58 -16.87 22.24
C PRO A 232 48.89 -15.60 22.77
N LEU A 233 48.43 -15.60 24.03
CA LEU A 233 47.79 -14.42 24.64
C LEU A 233 48.79 -13.26 24.79
N THR A 234 50.01 -13.55 25.24
CA THR A 234 51.09 -12.56 25.35
C THR A 234 51.44 -11.97 23.97
N TRP A 235 51.44 -12.79 22.93
CA TRP A 235 51.70 -12.33 21.56
C TRP A 235 50.59 -11.36 21.08
N ILE A 236 49.32 -11.65 21.36
CA ILE A 236 48.20 -10.73 21.05
C ILE A 236 48.34 -9.42 21.85
N GLU A 237 48.68 -9.50 23.14
CA GLU A 237 48.91 -8.32 23.98
C GLU A 237 50.03 -7.44 23.44
N GLN A 238 51.14 -8.04 22.99
CA GLN A 238 52.24 -7.31 22.36
C GLN A 238 51.80 -6.60 21.07
N HIS A 239 51.05 -7.27 20.20
CA HIS A 239 50.51 -6.64 18.99
C HIS A 239 49.50 -5.53 19.28
N LEU A 240 48.65 -5.69 20.31
CA LEU A 240 47.73 -4.62 20.70
C LEU A 240 48.42 -3.44 21.35
N ALA A 241 49.52 -3.68 22.06
CA ALA A 241 50.34 -2.63 22.66
C ALA A 241 50.95 -1.68 21.60
N GLU A 242 51.25 -2.18 20.39
CA GLU A 242 51.68 -1.34 19.26
C GLU A 242 50.63 -0.26 18.90
N SER A 243 49.35 -0.56 19.14
CA SER A 243 48.22 0.35 18.93
C SER A 243 47.67 0.96 20.23
N SER A 244 48.40 0.86 21.34
CA SER A 244 47.97 1.33 22.68
C SER A 244 46.62 0.75 23.15
N LEU A 245 46.29 -0.49 22.74
CA LEU A 245 45.08 -1.21 23.13
C LEU A 245 45.43 -2.39 24.05
N THR A 246 44.46 -2.81 24.86
CA THR A 246 44.54 -4.05 25.66
C THR A 246 43.43 -5.00 25.25
N ILE A 247 43.62 -6.30 25.53
CA ILE A 247 42.58 -7.32 25.27
C ILE A 247 41.27 -6.94 25.96
N GLU A 248 41.34 -6.52 27.23
CA GLU A 248 40.17 -6.10 28.03
C GLU A 248 39.42 -4.93 27.37
N ARG A 249 40.16 -3.93 26.87
CA ARG A 249 39.55 -2.77 26.20
C ARG A 249 38.88 -3.18 24.89
N VAL A 250 39.50 -4.07 24.11
CA VAL A 250 38.94 -4.58 22.86
C VAL A 250 37.68 -5.39 23.11
N VAL A 251 37.69 -6.27 24.12
CA VAL A 251 36.52 -7.07 24.52
C VAL A 251 35.36 -6.17 25.00
N LEU A 252 35.67 -5.11 25.76
CA LEU A 252 34.64 -4.16 26.20
C LEU A 252 34.00 -3.42 25.01
N LEU A 253 34.81 -2.96 24.05
CA LEU A 253 34.32 -2.29 22.84
C LEU A 253 33.48 -3.24 21.97
N GLU A 254 33.90 -4.50 21.85
CA GLU A 254 33.15 -5.53 21.13
C GLU A 254 31.78 -5.78 21.79
N ASN A 255 31.72 -5.94 23.11
CA ASN A 255 30.45 -6.13 23.82
C ASN A 255 29.51 -4.92 23.65
N GLN A 256 30.04 -3.69 23.68
CA GLN A 256 29.25 -2.48 23.43
C GLN A 256 28.70 -2.45 22.00
N GLN A 257 29.52 -2.85 21.01
CA GLN A 257 29.11 -2.91 19.62
C GLN A 257 28.02 -3.97 19.40
N GLN A 258 28.16 -5.18 19.98
CA GLN A 258 27.14 -6.23 19.89
C GLN A 258 25.82 -5.80 20.54
N ALA A 259 25.86 -5.12 21.69
CA ALA A 259 24.67 -4.58 22.33
C ALA A 259 23.99 -3.52 21.46
N ALA A 260 24.75 -2.63 20.83
CA ALA A 260 24.22 -1.63 19.91
C ALA A 260 23.59 -2.27 18.65
N ASP A 261 24.20 -3.31 18.11
CA ASP A 261 23.66 -4.03 16.94
C ASP A 261 22.39 -4.81 17.29
N GLN A 262 22.32 -5.39 18.50
CA GLN A 262 21.11 -6.05 19.00
C GLN A 262 19.94 -5.06 19.12
N VAL A 263 20.18 -3.88 19.70
CA VAL A 263 19.15 -2.84 19.82
C VAL A 263 18.68 -2.36 18.45
N SER A 264 19.60 -2.11 17.52
CA SER A 264 19.27 -1.63 16.17
C SER A 264 18.43 -2.66 15.38
N ILE A 265 18.75 -3.96 15.47
CA ILE A 265 17.91 -5.01 14.87
C ILE A 265 16.56 -5.09 15.55
N SER A 266 16.51 -5.13 16.88
CA SER A 266 15.26 -5.22 17.63
C SER A 266 14.32 -4.06 17.29
N ASN A 267 14.85 -2.83 17.24
CA ASN A 267 14.11 -1.64 16.81
C ASN A 267 13.61 -1.76 15.37
N SER A 268 14.46 -2.21 14.44
CA SER A 268 14.08 -2.35 13.04
C SER A 268 12.97 -3.38 12.84
N ILE A 269 13.04 -4.52 13.55
CA ILE A 269 11.98 -5.55 13.56
C ILE A 269 10.70 -5.01 14.18
N GLY A 270 10.80 -4.29 15.30
CA GLY A 270 9.66 -3.63 15.95
C GLY A 270 8.97 -2.64 15.01
N SER A 271 9.75 -1.83 14.29
CA SER A 271 9.25 -0.89 13.30
C SER A 271 8.60 -1.59 12.11
N LEU A 272 9.17 -2.69 11.60
CA LEU A 272 8.53 -3.47 10.52
C LEU A 272 7.15 -4.00 10.95
N ARG A 273 7.01 -4.49 12.19
CA ARG A 273 5.71 -4.89 12.75
C ARG A 273 4.75 -3.71 12.84
N PHE A 274 5.23 -2.56 13.33
CA PHE A 274 4.46 -1.32 13.39
C PHE A 274 3.94 -0.90 12.00
N LEU A 275 4.76 -0.96 10.95
CA LEU A 275 4.32 -0.62 9.58
C LEU A 275 3.20 -1.55 9.06
N GLY A 276 3.14 -2.80 9.54
CA GLY A 276 2.07 -3.74 9.22
C GLY A 276 0.78 -3.47 10.00
N ALA A 277 0.88 -2.96 11.23
CA ALA A 277 -0.26 -2.72 12.11
C ALA A 277 -0.90 -1.33 11.95
N MET A 278 -0.16 -0.32 11.50
CA MET A 278 -0.67 1.04 11.40
C MET A 278 -1.71 1.20 10.28
N ASP A 279 -2.83 1.87 10.57
CA ASP A 279 -3.81 2.24 9.55
C ASP A 279 -3.31 3.44 8.73
N TRP A 280 -2.64 3.15 7.62
CA TRP A 280 -2.11 4.14 6.70
C TRP A 280 -3.18 5.02 6.05
N ARG A 281 -4.45 4.59 6.04
CA ARG A 281 -5.57 5.38 5.54
C ARG A 281 -5.77 6.62 6.40
N ILE A 282 -5.79 6.44 7.71
CA ILE A 282 -5.93 7.53 8.69
C ILE A 282 -4.71 8.45 8.62
N PHE A 283 -3.50 7.89 8.50
CA PHE A 283 -2.28 8.66 8.35
C PHE A 283 -2.34 9.59 7.13
N VAL A 284 -2.70 9.06 5.96
CA VAL A 284 -2.78 9.85 4.72
C VAL A 284 -3.88 10.92 4.81
N GLU A 285 -5.06 10.60 5.34
CA GLU A 285 -6.14 11.59 5.52
C GLU A 285 -5.72 12.72 6.47
N THR A 286 -5.04 12.39 7.58
CA THR A 286 -4.58 13.38 8.56
C THR A 286 -3.49 14.29 7.98
N MET A 287 -2.59 13.74 7.17
CA MET A 287 -1.44 14.48 6.62
C MET A 287 -1.74 15.18 5.29
N SER A 288 -2.85 14.86 4.63
CA SER A 288 -3.17 15.36 3.29
C SER A 288 -3.74 16.78 3.32
N VAL A 289 -3.01 17.71 2.70
CA VAL A 289 -3.52 19.07 2.45
C VAL A 289 -4.79 19.03 1.59
N VAL A 290 -4.86 18.11 0.63
CA VAL A 290 -6.05 17.93 -0.22
C VAL A 290 -7.25 17.50 0.60
N GLU A 291 -7.09 16.56 1.55
CA GLU A 291 -8.17 16.10 2.43
C GLU A 291 -8.69 17.27 3.30
N ALA A 292 -7.77 18.06 3.85
CA ALA A 292 -8.13 19.24 4.65
C ALA A 292 -8.96 20.25 3.83
N ILE A 293 -8.57 20.52 2.58
CA ILE A 293 -9.28 21.43 1.66
C ILE A 293 -10.65 20.87 1.28
N LEU A 294 -10.72 19.61 0.85
CA LEU A 294 -11.99 18.99 0.47
C LEU A 294 -12.97 18.91 1.65
N GLY A 295 -12.45 18.86 2.88
CA GLY A 295 -13.22 18.97 4.12
C GLY A 295 -13.86 20.33 4.38
N GLU A 296 -13.56 21.38 3.60
CA GLU A 296 -14.21 22.70 3.66
C GLU A 296 -15.54 22.75 2.87
N ASP A 297 -16.02 21.61 2.36
CA ASP A 297 -17.31 21.46 1.67
C ASP A 297 -18.46 22.09 2.46
N ALA A 298 -19.31 22.87 1.78
CA ALA A 298 -20.34 23.71 2.42
C ALA A 298 -21.35 22.90 3.24
N ALA A 299 -21.78 21.75 2.72
CA ALA A 299 -22.70 20.84 3.39
C ALA A 299 -22.01 19.92 4.42
N LYS A 300 -20.67 19.98 4.52
CA LYS A 300 -19.80 19.07 5.31
C LYS A 300 -20.02 17.58 5.01
N SER A 301 -20.70 17.25 3.90
CA SER A 301 -21.02 15.88 3.54
C SER A 301 -19.77 15.08 3.22
N TYR A 302 -18.75 15.73 2.64
CA TYR A 302 -17.47 15.09 2.31
C TYR A 302 -16.86 14.34 3.50
N ARG A 303 -16.77 14.97 4.68
CA ARG A 303 -16.16 14.33 5.88
C ARG A 303 -16.94 13.14 6.41
N ALA A 304 -18.24 13.08 6.14
CA ALA A 304 -19.11 11.99 6.52
C ALA A 304 -19.17 10.88 5.45
N MET A 305 -18.39 10.98 4.36
CA MET A 305 -18.29 9.94 3.35
C MET A 305 -17.33 8.82 3.76
N ASP A 306 -17.59 7.62 3.24
CA ASP A 306 -16.71 6.49 3.41
C ASP A 306 -15.33 6.74 2.78
N PHE A 307 -14.32 6.04 3.29
CA PHE A 307 -12.94 6.18 2.82
C PHE A 307 -12.83 6.02 1.30
N ALA A 308 -13.52 5.03 0.72
CA ALA A 308 -13.44 4.73 -0.71
C ALA A 308 -14.00 5.88 -1.59
N SER A 309 -15.05 6.56 -1.14
CA SER A 309 -15.59 7.73 -1.85
C SER A 309 -14.65 8.93 -1.75
N ARG A 310 -14.12 9.20 -0.55
CA ARG A 310 -13.14 10.28 -0.33
C ARG A 310 -11.86 10.06 -1.12
N ASP A 311 -11.36 8.83 -1.15
CA ASP A 311 -10.17 8.43 -1.91
C ASP A 311 -10.39 8.56 -3.42
N ARG A 312 -11.58 8.21 -3.94
CA ARG A 312 -11.93 8.46 -5.34
C ARG A 312 -11.87 9.95 -5.68
N TYR A 313 -12.29 10.82 -4.78
CA TYR A 313 -12.26 12.27 -4.99
C TYR A 313 -10.80 12.77 -5.02
N ARG A 314 -9.98 12.31 -4.08
CA ARG A 314 -8.53 12.57 -4.04
C ARG A 314 -7.83 12.09 -5.34
N HIS A 315 -8.18 10.92 -5.86
CA HIS A 315 -7.66 10.43 -7.14
C HIS A 315 -8.03 11.29 -8.35
N VAL A 316 -9.22 11.91 -8.36
CA VAL A 316 -9.57 12.85 -9.41
C VAL A 316 -8.70 14.10 -9.34
N VAL A 317 -8.47 14.63 -8.14
CA VAL A 317 -7.59 15.79 -7.92
C VAL A 317 -6.18 15.50 -8.41
N ASP A 318 -5.57 14.37 -8.01
CA ASP A 318 -4.26 13.92 -8.49
C ASP A 318 -4.20 13.85 -10.02
N ARG A 319 -5.20 13.21 -10.65
CA ARG A 319 -5.27 13.08 -12.11
C ARG A 319 -5.31 14.42 -12.82
N ILE A 320 -6.11 15.38 -12.33
CA ILE A 320 -6.22 16.72 -12.92
C ILE A 320 -4.93 17.50 -12.70
N ALA A 321 -4.34 17.43 -11.49
CA ALA A 321 -3.07 18.08 -11.18
C ALA A 321 -1.97 17.62 -12.14
N LYS A 322 -1.80 16.30 -12.34
CA LYS A 322 -0.85 15.70 -13.31
C LYS A 322 -1.03 16.17 -14.75
N GLN A 323 -2.25 16.57 -15.13
CA GLN A 323 -2.59 17.05 -16.48
C GLN A 323 -2.59 18.57 -16.59
N SER A 324 -2.31 19.27 -15.50
CA SER A 324 -2.31 20.73 -15.40
C SER A 324 -0.93 21.26 -15.00
N ARG A 325 -0.80 22.59 -14.89
CA ARG A 325 0.37 23.23 -14.26
C ARG A 325 0.13 23.54 -12.78
N ARG A 326 -1.01 23.14 -12.23
CA ARG A 326 -1.45 23.42 -10.88
C ARG A 326 -1.10 22.25 -9.96
N SER A 327 -0.80 22.56 -8.71
CA SER A 327 -0.64 21.59 -7.65
C SER A 327 -1.97 20.92 -7.28
N GLU A 328 -1.91 19.76 -6.63
CA GLU A 328 -3.10 19.06 -6.13
C GLU A 328 -3.92 19.94 -5.17
N ALA A 329 -3.25 20.71 -4.31
CA ALA A 329 -3.90 21.63 -3.39
C ALA A 329 -4.64 22.76 -4.12
N GLU A 330 -4.07 23.31 -5.19
CA GLU A 330 -4.74 24.32 -6.02
C GLU A 330 -5.96 23.75 -6.74
N VAL A 331 -5.87 22.53 -7.28
CA VAL A 331 -7.01 21.86 -7.93
C VAL A 331 -8.13 21.57 -6.94
N ALA A 332 -7.79 21.10 -5.73
CA ALA A 332 -8.76 20.91 -4.66
C ALA A 332 -9.44 22.22 -4.26
N ARG A 333 -8.69 23.31 -4.16
CA ARG A 333 -9.23 24.65 -3.85
C ARG A 333 -10.20 25.12 -4.93
N LEU A 334 -9.85 24.98 -6.21
CA LEU A 334 -10.74 25.31 -7.32
C LEU A 334 -12.06 24.52 -7.29
N ALA A 335 -12.02 23.25 -6.88
CA ALA A 335 -13.23 22.43 -6.75
C ALA A 335 -14.14 22.94 -5.62
N ILE A 336 -13.56 23.34 -4.49
CA ILE A 336 -14.29 23.93 -3.36
C ILE A 336 -14.84 25.31 -3.72
N ASP A 337 -14.05 26.15 -4.38
CA ASP A 337 -14.49 27.48 -4.81
C ASP A 337 -15.72 27.35 -5.72
N LEU A 338 -15.69 26.46 -6.71
CA LEU A 338 -16.84 26.21 -7.60
C LEU A 338 -18.09 25.74 -6.83
N ALA A 339 -17.90 24.87 -5.83
CA ALA A 339 -18.97 24.39 -4.96
C ALA A 339 -19.56 25.50 -4.09
N GLN A 340 -18.71 26.35 -3.49
CA GLN A 340 -19.15 27.50 -2.69
C GLN A 340 -19.88 28.55 -3.52
N HIS A 341 -19.39 28.89 -4.72
CA HIS A 341 -20.09 29.81 -5.62
C HIS A 341 -21.50 29.31 -5.99
N SER A 342 -21.68 27.99 -6.12
CA SER A 342 -23.01 27.38 -6.34
C SER A 342 -23.87 27.38 -5.08
N ALA A 343 -23.26 27.12 -3.91
CA ALA A 343 -23.93 27.18 -2.62
C ALA A 343 -24.51 28.58 -2.35
N ASP A 344 -23.75 29.64 -2.66
CA ASP A 344 -24.18 31.02 -2.47
C ASP A 344 -25.34 31.41 -3.39
N ARG A 345 -25.43 30.79 -4.59
CA ARG A 345 -26.46 31.12 -5.58
C ARG A 345 -27.75 30.32 -5.45
N VAL A 346 -27.65 29.02 -5.13
CA VAL A 346 -28.77 28.07 -5.17
C VAL A 346 -29.12 27.54 -3.78
N GLY A 347 -28.23 27.72 -2.81
CA GLY A 347 -28.35 27.19 -1.45
C GLY A 347 -27.43 25.99 -1.21
N SER A 348 -27.03 25.81 0.05
CA SER A 348 -26.06 24.78 0.48
C SER A 348 -26.53 23.33 0.27
N ASN A 349 -27.84 23.11 0.11
CA ASN A 349 -28.42 21.77 -0.07
C ASN A 349 -28.58 21.39 -1.55
N ALA A 350 -28.22 22.27 -2.48
CA ALA A 350 -28.22 21.94 -3.90
C ALA A 350 -27.12 20.91 -4.21
N HIS A 351 -27.38 19.96 -5.09
CA HIS A 351 -26.37 18.98 -5.52
C HIS A 351 -25.13 19.66 -6.15
N THR A 352 -25.29 20.84 -6.75
CA THR A 352 -24.20 21.66 -7.29
C THR A 352 -23.38 22.38 -6.22
N ALA A 353 -23.86 22.45 -4.97
CA ALA A 353 -23.15 23.05 -3.84
C ALA A 353 -22.15 22.07 -3.19
N HIS A 354 -22.17 20.79 -3.57
CA HIS A 354 -21.28 19.77 -3.06
C HIS A 354 -20.06 19.58 -3.97
N VAL A 355 -18.87 19.45 -3.37
CA VAL A 355 -17.60 19.28 -4.10
C VAL A 355 -17.58 18.07 -5.04
N GLY A 356 -18.28 16.99 -4.68
CA GLY A 356 -18.38 15.77 -5.50
C GLY A 356 -18.96 16.03 -6.90
N TYR A 357 -19.84 17.02 -7.05
CA TYR A 357 -20.40 17.39 -8.36
C TYR A 357 -19.31 17.82 -9.35
N TYR A 358 -18.29 18.54 -8.87
CA TYR A 358 -17.17 19.03 -9.67
C TYR A 358 -16.04 18.03 -9.84
N LEU A 359 -16.01 16.96 -9.05
CA LEU A 359 -14.97 15.93 -9.14
C LEU A 359 -15.41 14.70 -9.94
N ILE A 360 -16.62 14.21 -9.72
CA ILE A 360 -17.05 12.93 -10.30
C ILE A 360 -18.27 13.03 -11.21
N ASP A 361 -18.95 14.18 -11.25
CA ASP A 361 -20.22 14.36 -11.97
C ASP A 361 -20.12 15.44 -13.07
N GLN A 362 -21.26 16.01 -13.48
CA GLN A 362 -21.41 16.97 -14.57
C GLN A 362 -20.62 18.27 -14.40
N GLY A 363 -20.17 18.61 -13.18
CA GLY A 363 -19.32 19.77 -12.91
C GLY A 363 -17.85 19.56 -13.30
N LEU A 364 -17.40 18.32 -13.52
CA LEU A 364 -16.00 17.98 -13.83
C LEU A 364 -15.40 18.75 -15.02
N PRO A 365 -16.09 18.93 -16.17
CA PRO A 365 -15.56 19.73 -17.27
C PRO A 365 -15.35 21.21 -16.92
N GLN A 366 -16.04 21.74 -15.90
CA GLN A 366 -15.84 23.12 -15.44
C GLN A 366 -14.56 23.21 -14.60
N LEU A 367 -14.34 22.25 -13.70
CA LEU A 367 -13.11 22.15 -12.91
C LEU A 367 -11.88 21.97 -13.81
N GLU A 368 -11.94 21.09 -14.80
CA GLU A 368 -10.82 20.87 -15.72
C GLU A 368 -10.47 22.11 -16.56
N ARG A 369 -11.48 22.93 -16.91
CA ARG A 369 -11.27 24.21 -17.57
C ARG A 369 -10.64 25.23 -16.63
N ALA A 370 -11.13 25.32 -15.39
CA ALA A 370 -10.58 26.20 -14.36
C ALA A 370 -9.13 25.83 -14.00
N ALA A 371 -8.81 24.53 -13.99
CA ALA A 371 -7.47 24.03 -13.76
C ALA A 371 -6.56 24.07 -15.01
N GLU A 372 -7.08 24.48 -16.17
CA GLU A 372 -6.36 24.48 -17.46
C GLU A 372 -5.75 23.10 -17.83
N ALA A 373 -6.49 22.02 -17.54
CA ALA A 373 -6.02 20.66 -17.75
C ALA A 373 -5.92 20.29 -19.24
N ARG A 374 -4.80 19.69 -19.63
CA ARG A 374 -4.52 19.20 -20.99
C ARG A 374 -5.11 17.81 -21.19
N LEU A 375 -6.40 17.76 -21.50
CA LEU A 375 -7.13 16.52 -21.69
C LEU A 375 -6.81 15.85 -23.04
N PRO A 376 -6.57 14.53 -23.08
CA PRO A 376 -6.40 13.81 -24.35
C PRO A 376 -7.73 13.77 -25.13
N PRO A 377 -7.72 13.87 -26.47
CA PRO A 377 -8.94 13.96 -27.29
C PRO A 377 -9.90 12.78 -27.09
N LEU A 378 -9.35 11.59 -26.82
CA LEU A 378 -10.11 10.37 -26.47
C LEU A 378 -11.06 10.58 -25.27
N THR A 379 -10.67 11.36 -24.26
CA THR A 379 -11.55 11.62 -23.09
C THR A 379 -12.75 12.49 -23.46
N ARG A 380 -12.59 13.42 -24.42
CA ARG A 380 -13.70 14.23 -24.92
C ARG A 380 -14.69 13.38 -25.72
N ILE A 381 -14.20 12.49 -26.57
CA ILE A 381 -15.05 11.56 -27.36
C ILE A 381 -15.83 10.63 -26.42
N ARG A 382 -15.16 10.04 -25.42
CA ARG A 382 -15.82 9.15 -24.44
C ARG A 382 -16.93 9.85 -23.66
N ARG A 383 -16.75 11.13 -23.30
CA ARG A 383 -17.80 11.92 -22.65
C ARG A 383 -18.97 12.22 -23.56
N TRP A 384 -18.70 12.58 -24.81
CA TRP A 384 -19.76 12.80 -25.80
C TRP A 384 -20.60 11.53 -26.00
N LEU A 385 -19.95 10.36 -26.10
CA LEU A 385 -20.63 9.06 -26.13
C LEU A 385 -21.48 8.79 -24.87
N GLY A 386 -21.06 9.30 -23.72
CA GLY A 386 -21.80 9.14 -22.45
C GLY A 386 -23.00 10.08 -22.27
N GLN A 387 -23.10 11.18 -23.04
CA GLN A 387 -24.19 12.16 -22.91
C GLN A 387 -25.47 11.74 -23.63
N THR A 388 -25.38 10.82 -24.60
CA THR A 388 -26.54 10.32 -25.36
C THR A 388 -26.57 8.79 -25.42
N PRO A 389 -26.59 8.09 -24.27
CA PRO A 389 -26.47 6.64 -24.22
C PRO A 389 -27.62 5.94 -24.94
N LEU A 390 -28.85 6.45 -24.79
CA LEU A 390 -30.03 5.91 -25.47
C LEU A 390 -29.91 5.99 -26.99
N ALA A 391 -29.54 7.16 -27.52
CA ALA A 391 -29.45 7.38 -28.96
C ALA A 391 -28.35 6.51 -29.60
N LEU A 392 -27.22 6.35 -28.91
CA LEU A 392 -26.14 5.49 -29.38
C LEU A 392 -26.49 4.01 -29.30
N TYR A 393 -27.16 3.59 -28.21
CA TYR A 393 -27.63 2.22 -28.06
C TYR A 393 -28.65 1.84 -29.14
N LEU A 394 -29.71 2.66 -29.29
CA LEU A 394 -30.74 2.45 -30.30
C LEU A 394 -30.18 2.60 -31.71
N GLY A 395 -29.27 3.54 -31.95
CA GLY A 395 -28.62 3.75 -33.23
C GLY A 395 -27.75 2.56 -33.64
N ALA A 396 -26.92 2.03 -32.73
CA ALA A 396 -26.11 0.84 -32.98
C ALA A 396 -26.99 -0.40 -33.20
N LEU A 397 -28.04 -0.57 -32.38
CA LEU A 397 -28.99 -1.67 -32.51
C LEU A 397 -29.70 -1.61 -33.88
N ALA A 398 -30.22 -0.44 -34.25
CA ALA A 398 -30.87 -0.23 -35.53
C ALA A 398 -29.89 -0.49 -36.69
N LEU A 399 -28.68 0.06 -36.63
CA LEU A 399 -27.67 -0.09 -37.68
C LEU A 399 -27.29 -1.57 -37.90
N ILE A 400 -26.97 -2.30 -36.83
CA ILE A 400 -26.57 -3.72 -36.92
C ILE A 400 -27.75 -4.58 -37.38
N THR A 401 -28.96 -4.30 -36.90
CA THR A 401 -30.17 -5.02 -37.34
C THR A 401 -30.40 -4.79 -38.83
N THR A 402 -30.37 -3.53 -39.28
CA THR A 402 -30.63 -3.17 -40.68
C THR A 402 -29.56 -3.74 -41.61
N LEU A 403 -28.28 -3.65 -41.25
CA LEU A 403 -27.17 -4.21 -42.04
C LEU A 403 -27.24 -5.73 -42.12
N SER A 404 -27.53 -6.41 -41.01
CA SER A 404 -27.67 -7.87 -40.98
C SER A 404 -28.85 -8.34 -41.81
N THR A 405 -30.01 -7.68 -41.68
CA THR A 405 -31.20 -7.99 -42.48
C THR A 405 -30.94 -7.72 -43.96
N TRP A 406 -30.31 -6.60 -44.30
CA TRP A 406 -29.94 -6.29 -45.68
C TRP A 406 -28.99 -7.33 -46.28
N ALA A 407 -27.94 -7.71 -45.56
CA ALA A 407 -26.99 -8.73 -46.01
C ALA A 407 -27.67 -10.08 -46.28
N VAL A 408 -28.52 -10.57 -45.37
CA VAL A 408 -29.24 -11.83 -45.54
C VAL A 408 -30.22 -11.76 -46.71
N LEU A 409 -30.95 -10.66 -46.86
CA LEU A 409 -31.90 -10.48 -47.96
C LEU A 409 -31.20 -10.41 -49.32
N THR A 410 -30.05 -9.72 -49.42
CA THR A 410 -29.27 -9.67 -50.66
C THR A 410 -28.74 -11.04 -51.08
N LEU A 411 -28.33 -11.89 -50.12
CA LEU A 411 -27.90 -13.27 -50.37
C LEU A 411 -29.07 -14.18 -50.76
N ALA A 412 -30.26 -13.92 -50.25
CA ALA A 412 -31.49 -14.68 -50.55
C ALA A 412 -32.24 -14.19 -51.80
N SER A 413 -31.77 -13.10 -52.44
CA SER A 413 -32.42 -12.47 -53.59
C SER A 413 -32.27 -13.32 -54.86
N GLY A 414 -33.23 -14.20 -55.12
CA GLY A 414 -33.40 -14.90 -56.41
C GLY A 414 -34.60 -14.38 -57.21
N PRO A 415 -34.76 -14.78 -58.49
CA PRO A 415 -35.84 -14.31 -59.37
C PRO A 415 -37.27 -14.62 -58.86
N HIS A 416 -37.41 -15.47 -57.83
CA HIS A 416 -38.69 -15.81 -57.21
C HIS A 416 -39.08 -14.94 -55.99
N PHE A 417 -38.13 -14.18 -55.43
CA PHE A 417 -38.34 -13.31 -54.27
C PHE A 417 -38.16 -11.84 -54.68
N ALA A 418 -39.20 -11.25 -55.28
CA ALA A 418 -39.23 -9.83 -55.66
C ALA A 418 -40.53 -9.14 -55.20
N GLY A 419 -40.44 -7.85 -54.87
CA GLY A 419 -41.58 -7.02 -54.47
C GLY A 419 -42.12 -7.34 -53.07
N TRP A 420 -43.43 -7.26 -52.89
CA TRP A 420 -44.11 -7.44 -51.59
C TRP A 420 -43.85 -8.79 -50.91
N ARG A 421 -43.45 -9.82 -51.68
CA ARG A 421 -43.11 -11.16 -51.17
C ARG A 421 -41.86 -11.19 -50.29
N LEU A 422 -41.04 -10.13 -50.31
CA LEU A 422 -39.87 -9.97 -49.43
C LEU A 422 -40.22 -9.40 -48.05
N LEU A 423 -41.42 -8.82 -47.85
CA LEU A 423 -41.76 -8.13 -46.59
C LEU A 423 -41.82 -9.08 -45.40
N LEU A 424 -42.46 -10.24 -45.56
CA LEU A 424 -42.63 -11.22 -44.49
C LEU A 424 -41.30 -11.90 -44.12
N PRO A 425 -40.46 -12.35 -45.08
CA PRO A 425 -39.08 -12.78 -44.81
C PRO A 425 -38.23 -11.68 -44.15
N ALA A 426 -38.31 -10.44 -44.64
CA ALA A 426 -37.55 -9.32 -44.09
C ALA A 426 -37.92 -9.06 -42.62
N MET A 427 -39.20 -9.13 -42.27
CA MET A 427 -39.67 -8.96 -40.89
C MET A 427 -39.14 -10.06 -39.96
N LEU A 428 -39.19 -11.33 -40.39
CA LEU A 428 -38.67 -12.46 -39.60
C LEU A 428 -37.15 -12.37 -39.41
N VAL A 429 -36.42 -12.04 -40.48
CA VAL A 429 -34.97 -11.85 -40.42
C VAL A 429 -34.62 -10.64 -39.55
N ALA A 430 -35.37 -9.54 -39.63
CA ALA A 430 -35.18 -8.38 -38.77
C ALA A 430 -35.41 -8.71 -37.28
N LEU A 431 -36.43 -9.51 -36.96
CA LEU A 431 -36.68 -9.96 -35.60
C LEU A 431 -35.49 -10.80 -35.08
N ALA A 432 -35.01 -11.77 -35.87
CA ALA A 432 -33.87 -12.60 -35.51
C ALA A 432 -32.56 -11.78 -35.40
N ALA A 433 -32.31 -10.90 -36.37
CA ALA A 433 -31.15 -10.01 -36.39
C ALA A 433 -31.16 -9.02 -35.23
N SER A 434 -32.33 -8.57 -34.76
CA SER A 434 -32.44 -7.66 -33.61
C SER A 434 -31.94 -8.30 -32.31
N LYS A 435 -32.15 -9.62 -32.13
CA LYS A 435 -31.63 -10.35 -30.98
C LYS A 435 -30.10 -10.46 -31.02
N LEU A 436 -29.54 -10.74 -32.19
CA LEU A 436 -28.09 -10.76 -32.39
C LEU A 436 -27.47 -9.37 -32.19
N ALA A 437 -28.10 -8.34 -32.73
CA ALA A 437 -27.69 -6.96 -32.56
C ALA A 437 -27.71 -6.56 -31.08
N ALA A 438 -28.78 -6.87 -30.34
CA ALA A 438 -28.87 -6.60 -28.91
C ALA A 438 -27.79 -7.32 -28.11
N ALA A 439 -27.54 -8.60 -28.40
CA ALA A 439 -26.47 -9.36 -27.75
C ALA A 439 -25.08 -8.75 -28.00
N LEU A 440 -24.78 -8.38 -29.25
CA LEU A 440 -23.50 -7.79 -29.63
C LEU A 440 -23.32 -6.40 -29.01
N VAL A 441 -24.34 -5.54 -29.08
CA VAL A 441 -24.30 -4.19 -28.48
C VAL A 441 -24.13 -4.29 -26.96
N ASN A 442 -24.85 -5.19 -26.29
CA ASN A 442 -24.70 -5.41 -24.85
C ASN A 442 -23.29 -5.91 -24.51
N TRP A 443 -22.73 -6.85 -25.28
CA TRP A 443 -21.37 -7.36 -25.07
C TRP A 443 -20.30 -6.29 -25.28
N VAL A 444 -20.41 -5.46 -26.32
CA VAL A 444 -19.49 -4.34 -26.52
C VAL A 444 -19.65 -3.29 -25.42
N ALA A 445 -20.89 -3.02 -24.99
CA ALA A 445 -21.17 -2.06 -23.93
C ALA A 445 -20.54 -2.47 -22.60
N THR A 446 -20.61 -3.75 -22.22
CA THR A 446 -19.99 -4.24 -20.96
C THR A 446 -18.47 -4.17 -20.96
N GLN A 447 -17.83 -4.20 -22.13
CA GLN A 447 -16.36 -4.06 -22.26
C GLN A 447 -15.91 -2.59 -22.28
N LEU A 448 -16.72 -1.67 -22.79
CA LEU A 448 -16.36 -0.25 -22.93
C LEU A 448 -16.76 0.60 -21.73
N LEU A 449 -17.86 0.25 -21.07
CA LEU A 449 -18.41 1.00 -19.94
C LEU A 449 -17.76 0.50 -18.65
N VAL A 450 -17.11 1.42 -17.93
CA VAL A 450 -16.57 1.15 -16.61
C VAL A 450 -17.69 1.44 -15.59
N PRO A 451 -18.10 0.45 -14.75
CA PRO A 451 -19.10 0.66 -13.72
C PRO A 451 -18.70 1.82 -12.80
N GLN A 452 -19.60 2.78 -12.62
CA GLN A 452 -19.38 3.88 -11.70
C GLN A 452 -19.94 3.49 -10.33
N ARG A 453 -19.07 3.44 -9.33
CA ARG A 453 -19.51 3.26 -7.94
C ARG A 453 -20.26 4.51 -7.49
N LEU A 454 -21.41 4.35 -6.85
CA LEU A 454 -22.06 5.49 -6.21
C LEU A 454 -21.27 5.90 -4.96
N PRO A 455 -21.09 7.21 -4.70
CA PRO A 455 -20.54 7.68 -3.44
C PRO A 455 -21.38 7.17 -2.26
N ARG A 456 -20.71 6.86 -1.15
CA ARG A 456 -21.32 6.29 0.06
C ARG A 456 -20.97 7.14 1.27
N MET A 457 -21.92 7.22 2.19
CA MET A 457 -21.69 7.78 3.52
C MET A 457 -21.05 6.73 4.42
N ASP A 458 -20.28 7.17 5.41
CA ASP A 458 -19.71 6.32 6.44
C ASP A 458 -20.70 6.18 7.60
N PHE A 459 -21.31 4.98 7.70
CA PHE A 459 -22.15 4.59 8.83
C PHE A 459 -21.53 3.42 9.61
N SER A 460 -20.20 3.31 9.63
CA SER A 460 -19.50 2.26 10.39
C SER A 460 -19.76 2.29 11.90
N GLN A 461 -20.19 3.45 12.43
CA GLN A 461 -20.60 3.65 13.82
C GLN A 461 -22.13 3.58 14.02
N GLY A 462 -22.87 3.21 12.98
CA GLY A 462 -24.33 3.15 12.96
C GLY A 462 -25.01 4.32 12.25
N ILE A 463 -26.29 4.15 11.93
CA ILE A 463 -27.12 5.16 11.26
C ILE A 463 -27.69 6.12 12.31
N PRO A 464 -27.57 7.46 12.17
CA PRO A 464 -28.15 8.39 13.13
C PRO A 464 -29.68 8.50 13.00
N THR A 465 -30.36 8.93 14.08
CA THR A 465 -31.82 9.17 14.12
C THR A 465 -32.34 10.08 13.00
N THR A 466 -31.55 11.07 12.58
CA THR A 466 -31.92 11.97 11.47
C THR A 466 -31.95 11.30 10.10
N MET A 467 -31.36 10.10 9.98
CA MET A 467 -31.24 9.32 8.75
C MET A 467 -31.82 7.91 8.91
N SER A 468 -32.79 7.73 9.84
CA SER A 468 -33.49 6.45 10.01
C SER A 468 -33.97 5.92 8.67
N THR A 469 -33.60 4.67 8.39
CA THR A 469 -33.71 4.08 7.06
C THR A 469 -34.68 2.91 7.10
N LEU A 470 -35.65 2.90 6.19
CA LEU A 470 -36.55 1.77 5.96
C LEU A 470 -36.16 1.05 4.67
N VAL A 471 -35.70 -0.19 4.77
CA VAL A 471 -35.42 -1.06 3.64
C VAL A 471 -36.72 -1.75 3.22
N VAL A 472 -37.24 -1.34 2.07
CA VAL A 472 -38.46 -1.89 1.49
C VAL A 472 -38.09 -3.02 0.53
N VAL A 473 -38.60 -4.22 0.78
CA VAL A 473 -38.44 -5.39 -0.07
C VAL A 473 -39.74 -5.60 -0.86
N PRO A 474 -39.76 -5.30 -2.17
CA PRO A 474 -40.93 -5.56 -2.99
C PRO A 474 -41.10 -7.07 -3.19
N CYS A 475 -42.31 -7.59 -2.97
CA CYS A 475 -42.61 -9.01 -3.13
C CYS A 475 -44.07 -9.25 -3.56
N LEU A 476 -44.38 -10.48 -3.96
CA LEU A 476 -45.75 -10.93 -4.21
C LEU A 476 -46.09 -12.06 -3.22
N LEU A 477 -47.31 -12.07 -2.69
CA LEU A 477 -47.81 -13.13 -1.82
C LEU A 477 -48.47 -14.22 -2.68
N LEU A 478 -47.68 -15.22 -3.07
CA LEU A 478 -48.13 -16.26 -4.01
C LEU A 478 -48.66 -17.52 -3.31
N SER A 479 -48.01 -17.95 -2.23
CA SER A 479 -48.34 -19.17 -1.50
C SER A 479 -47.82 -19.12 -0.06
N ALA A 480 -48.32 -20.02 0.80
CA ALA A 480 -47.86 -20.13 2.19
C ALA A 480 -46.35 -20.44 2.30
N GLU A 481 -45.83 -21.34 1.45
CA GLU A 481 -44.41 -21.69 1.40
C GLU A 481 -43.55 -20.50 0.97
N ASN A 482 -44.03 -19.71 -0.01
CA ASN A 482 -43.34 -18.50 -0.44
C ASN A 482 -43.31 -17.42 0.66
N ILE A 483 -44.37 -17.31 1.47
CA ILE A 483 -44.40 -16.41 2.62
C ILE A 483 -43.35 -16.83 3.65
N ASP A 484 -43.22 -18.12 3.94
CA ASP A 484 -42.22 -18.62 4.89
C ASP A 484 -40.79 -18.29 4.40
N GLU A 485 -40.51 -18.45 3.10
CA GLU A 485 -39.23 -18.03 2.50
C GLU A 485 -38.98 -16.51 2.58
N LEU A 486 -40.02 -15.70 2.37
CA LEU A 486 -39.94 -14.24 2.46
C LEU A 486 -39.66 -13.80 3.90
N LEU A 487 -40.34 -14.39 4.88
CA LEU A 487 -40.13 -14.12 6.31
C LEU A 487 -38.73 -14.54 6.75
N GLN A 488 -38.29 -15.73 6.36
CA GLN A 488 -36.92 -16.19 6.63
C GLN A 488 -35.88 -15.25 6.00
N SER A 489 -36.12 -14.80 4.76
CA SER A 489 -35.23 -13.85 4.08
C SER A 489 -35.20 -12.49 4.77
N LEU A 490 -36.34 -12.04 5.31
CA LEU A 490 -36.45 -10.80 6.08
C LEU A 490 -35.68 -10.91 7.40
N GLU A 491 -35.83 -12.03 8.11
CA GLU A 491 -35.12 -12.33 9.35
C GLU A 491 -33.61 -12.35 9.14
N VAL A 492 -33.12 -13.04 8.10
CA VAL A 492 -31.69 -13.08 7.75
C VAL A 492 -31.15 -11.67 7.48
N ARG A 493 -31.92 -10.81 6.79
CA ARG A 493 -31.53 -9.42 6.52
C ARG A 493 -31.45 -8.58 7.79
N PHE A 494 -32.44 -8.75 8.68
CA PHE A 494 -32.48 -8.05 9.97
C PHE A 494 -31.33 -8.48 10.88
N LEU A 495 -31.14 -9.79 11.07
CA LEU A 495 -30.05 -10.33 11.91
C LEU A 495 -28.67 -10.04 11.33
N GLY A 496 -28.54 -10.00 9.99
CA GLY A 496 -27.29 -9.66 9.32
C GLY A 496 -26.94 -8.16 9.37
N ASN A 497 -27.90 -7.28 9.68
CA ASN A 497 -27.72 -5.83 9.69
C ASN A 497 -28.40 -5.22 10.93
N GLN A 498 -27.86 -5.53 12.11
CA GLN A 498 -28.38 -4.98 13.37
C GLN A 498 -27.91 -3.53 13.56
N ASP A 499 -28.84 -2.59 13.40
CA ASP A 499 -28.68 -1.18 13.70
C ASP A 499 -29.99 -0.63 14.29
N GLU A 500 -29.92 0.25 15.28
CA GLU A 500 -31.09 0.78 16.00
C GLU A 500 -32.05 1.55 15.11
N HIS A 501 -31.55 2.13 14.02
CA HIS A 501 -32.28 3.02 13.14
C HIS A 501 -32.42 2.47 11.72
N LEU A 502 -32.21 1.16 11.54
CA LEU A 502 -32.46 0.41 10.31
C LEU A 502 -33.68 -0.50 10.47
N TYR A 503 -34.69 -0.25 9.64
CA TYR A 503 -35.94 -1.00 9.66
C TYR A 503 -36.11 -1.75 8.34
N PHE A 504 -36.87 -2.84 8.36
CA PHE A 504 -37.19 -3.63 7.17
C PHE A 504 -38.70 -3.75 7.02
N CYS A 505 -39.18 -3.69 5.78
CA CYS A 505 -40.60 -3.80 5.46
C CYS A 505 -40.80 -4.58 4.15
N LEU A 506 -41.83 -5.41 4.11
CA LEU A 506 -42.32 -6.01 2.87
C LEU A 506 -43.34 -5.08 2.21
N LEU A 507 -43.09 -4.69 0.97
CA LEU A 507 -44.09 -4.02 0.13
C LEU A 507 -44.67 -5.08 -0.79
N SER A 508 -45.82 -5.63 -0.39
CA SER A 508 -46.41 -6.78 -1.05
C SER A 508 -47.66 -6.45 -1.86
N ASP A 509 -47.89 -7.26 -2.89
CA ASP A 509 -49.17 -7.37 -3.60
C ASP A 509 -49.53 -8.86 -3.78
N PHE A 510 -50.77 -9.17 -4.18
CA PHE A 510 -51.19 -10.54 -4.51
C PHE A 510 -50.78 -10.91 -5.95
N GLY A 511 -50.82 -12.20 -6.28
CA GLY A 511 -50.56 -12.66 -7.64
C GLY A 511 -51.64 -12.20 -8.65
N ASP A 512 -51.30 -12.22 -9.94
CA ASP A 512 -52.24 -11.87 -11.01
C ASP A 512 -53.50 -12.75 -10.97
N ALA A 513 -54.67 -12.12 -10.88
CA ALA A 513 -55.97 -12.78 -10.83
C ALA A 513 -57.00 -12.08 -11.74
N ALA A 514 -58.01 -12.83 -12.16
CA ALA A 514 -59.12 -12.29 -12.97
C ALA A 514 -60.09 -11.41 -12.14
N GLU A 515 -60.09 -11.57 -10.82
CA GLU A 515 -60.92 -10.83 -9.87
C GLU A 515 -60.01 -10.05 -8.92
N ALA A 516 -60.50 -8.92 -8.40
CA ALA A 516 -59.71 -8.01 -7.56
C ALA A 516 -59.38 -8.58 -6.17
N THR A 517 -60.15 -9.56 -5.68
CA THR A 517 -59.92 -10.24 -4.40
C THR A 517 -60.36 -11.70 -4.52
N LEU A 518 -59.47 -12.63 -4.22
CA LEU A 518 -59.76 -14.06 -4.12
C LEU A 518 -59.93 -14.47 -2.66
N ALA A 519 -60.68 -15.55 -2.43
CA ALA A 519 -60.85 -16.10 -1.07
C ALA A 519 -59.53 -16.62 -0.46
N SER A 520 -58.53 -16.92 -1.30
CA SER A 520 -57.18 -17.35 -0.91
C SER A 520 -56.29 -16.23 -0.36
N ASP A 521 -56.63 -14.97 -0.63
CA ASP A 521 -55.74 -13.83 -0.36
C ASP A 521 -55.72 -13.48 1.14
N GLN A 522 -56.88 -13.56 1.79
CA GLN A 522 -57.03 -13.22 3.20
C GLN A 522 -56.20 -14.13 4.14
N PRO A 523 -56.19 -15.47 3.96
CA PRO A 523 -55.29 -16.35 4.71
C PRO A 523 -53.81 -16.03 4.53
N LEU A 524 -53.37 -15.71 3.30
CA LEU A 524 -51.99 -15.38 2.98
C LEU A 524 -51.54 -14.08 3.66
N LEU A 525 -52.42 -13.07 3.65
CA LEU A 525 -52.16 -11.81 4.36
C LEU A 525 -52.05 -12.01 5.88
N GLN A 526 -52.94 -12.82 6.47
CA GLN A 526 -52.89 -13.11 7.90
C GLN A 526 -51.62 -13.86 8.31
N GLN A 527 -51.17 -14.85 7.53
CA GLN A 527 -49.90 -15.55 7.79
C GLN A 527 -48.72 -14.57 7.77
N THR A 528 -48.69 -13.68 6.78
CA THR A 528 -47.62 -12.67 6.66
C THR A 528 -47.62 -11.70 7.85
N GLN A 529 -48.79 -11.24 8.31
CA GLN A 529 -48.91 -10.34 9.47
C GLN A 529 -48.51 -11.00 10.80
N LEU A 530 -48.71 -12.31 10.95
CA LEU A 530 -48.32 -13.03 12.16
C LEU A 530 -46.82 -13.33 12.22
N GLY A 531 -46.14 -13.34 11.07
CA GLY A 531 -44.72 -13.69 10.96
C GLY A 531 -43.73 -12.52 11.09
N ILE A 532 -44.22 -11.27 11.03
CA ILE A 532 -43.44 -10.03 11.23
C ILE A 532 -43.69 -9.54 12.65
#